data_AF-A0A7C5CK32-F1
#
_entry.id   AF-A0A7C5CK32-F1
#
_cell.length_a   1.000
_cell.length_b   1.000
_cell.length_c   1.000
_cell.angle_alpha   90.00
_cell.angle_beta   90.00
_cell.angle_gamma   90.00
#
_symmetry.space_group_name_H-M   'P 1'
#
loop_
_entity.id
_entity.type
_entity.pdbx_description
1 polymer ?
#
loop_
_entity_poly.entity_id
_entity_poly.type
_entity_poly.pdbx_seq_one_letter_code
_entity_poly.pdbx_strand_id
1 'polypeptide(L)'
;MKTALFLLVLLTRNGAGDIHAAFVEAGNRDACVARERMVRALFAGSGIPVVGGGCFESTLRFTPFRHAEGSRRVRHFYTIRLGEERVEILPARDWASCLRAARLDPAGDLLCAGSAQRLLR
;
A
#
# COMPACT_ATOMS: atom_id res chain seq x y z
N MET A 1 -19.91 -15.70 -9.77
CA MET A 1 -19.78 -14.84 -8.58
C MET A 1 -18.35 -14.33 -8.51
N LYS A 2 -18.11 -13.01 -8.57
CA LYS A 2 -16.79 -12.44 -8.27
C LYS A 2 -16.60 -12.52 -6.76
N THR A 3 -15.72 -13.39 -6.29
CA THR A 3 -15.38 -13.46 -4.86
C THR A 3 -14.78 -12.12 -4.46
N ALA A 4 -15.42 -11.40 -3.53
CA ALA A 4 -14.84 -10.20 -2.95
C ALA A 4 -13.49 -10.57 -2.31
N LEU A 5 -12.42 -9.90 -2.74
CA LEU A 5 -11.10 -10.06 -2.15
C LEU A 5 -10.93 -8.97 -1.09
N PHE A 6 -10.25 -9.29 0.00
CA PHE A 6 -9.75 -8.28 0.91
C PHE A 6 -8.33 -7.93 0.52
N LEU A 7 -8.00 -6.64 0.58
CA LEU A 7 -6.67 -6.13 0.32
C LEU A 7 -6.12 -5.54 1.60
N LEU A 8 -5.07 -6.15 2.12
CA LEU A 8 -4.22 -5.51 3.12
C LEU A 8 -3.35 -4.49 2.40
N VAL A 9 -3.46 -3.23 2.81
CA VAL A 9 -2.57 -2.15 2.42
C VAL A 9 -1.74 -1.76 3.64
N LEU A 10 -0.43 -1.70 3.48
CA LEU A 10 0.51 -1.27 4.53
C LEU A 10 1.37 -0.14 3.97
N LEU A 11 1.37 0.99 4.68
CA LEU A 11 2.16 2.16 4.33
C LEU A 11 3.26 2.34 5.38
N THR A 12 4.51 2.32 4.93
CA THR A 12 5.69 2.50 5.78
C THR A 12 6.49 3.72 5.34
N ARG A 13 7.22 4.36 6.25
CA ARG A 13 8.08 5.50 5.94
C ARG A 13 9.54 5.11 6.05
N ASN A 14 10.32 5.37 5.00
CA ASN A 14 11.77 5.15 5.04
C ASN A 14 12.50 6.34 5.71
N GLY A 15 13.82 6.21 5.91
CA GLY A 15 14.64 7.28 6.52
C GLY A 15 14.74 8.58 5.70
N ALA A 16 14.37 8.56 4.42
CA ALA A 16 14.28 9.76 3.58
C ALA A 16 12.91 10.46 3.68
N GLY A 17 11.94 9.85 4.36
CA GLY A 17 10.58 10.37 4.50
C GLY A 17 9.60 9.89 3.43
N ASP A 18 10.05 9.10 2.46
CA ASP A 18 9.18 8.54 1.41
C ASP A 18 8.28 7.45 1.97
N ILE A 19 7.04 7.39 1.47
CA ILE A 19 6.08 6.34 1.81
C ILE A 19 6.24 5.16 0.84
N HIS A 20 6.34 3.95 1.39
CA HIS A 20 6.33 2.68 0.68
C HIS A 20 5.03 1.94 0.96
N ALA A 21 4.38 1.44 -0.09
CA ALA A 21 3.17 0.64 -0.02
C ALA A 21 3.46 -0.83 -0.30
N ALA A 22 2.95 -1.71 0.57
CA ALA A 22 2.84 -3.14 0.34
C ALA A 22 1.37 -3.56 0.28
N PHE A 23 1.08 -4.49 -0.62
CA PHE A 23 -0.27 -4.95 -0.94
C PHE A 23 -0.34 -6.47 -0.80
N VAL A 24 -1.29 -6.97 -0.01
CA VAL A 24 -1.48 -8.41 0.19
C VAL A 24 -2.94 -8.79 0.01
N GLU A 25 -3.21 -9.66 -0.95
CA GLU A 25 -4.53 -10.24 -1.19
C GLU A 25 -4.88 -11.24 -0.08
N ALA A 26 -6.13 -11.21 0.38
CA ALA A 26 -6.68 -12.12 1.37
C ALA A 26 -8.09 -12.58 0.93
N GLY A 27 -8.42 -13.84 1.21
CA GLY A 27 -9.70 -14.44 0.81
C GLY A 27 -10.89 -13.99 1.66
N ASN A 28 -10.66 -13.42 2.84
CA ASN A 28 -11.69 -12.87 3.73
C ASN A 28 -11.09 -11.83 4.70
N ARG A 29 -11.99 -11.12 5.40
CA ARG A 29 -11.63 -10.03 6.33
C ARG A 29 -10.75 -10.50 7.48
N ASP A 30 -11.09 -11.62 8.11
CA ASP A 30 -10.39 -12.11 9.30
C ASP A 30 -8.95 -12.50 8.97
N ALA A 31 -8.75 -13.19 7.85
CA ALA A 31 -7.42 -13.53 7.34
C ALA A 31 -6.61 -12.26 7.01
N CYS A 32 -7.25 -11.23 6.45
CA CYS A 32 -6.60 -9.95 6.20
C CYS A 32 -6.15 -9.29 7.51
N VAL A 33 -7.06 -9.15 8.49
CA VAL A 33 -6.79 -8.48 9.78
C VAL A 33 -5.76 -9.24 10.59
N ALA A 34 -5.80 -10.57 10.61
CA ALA A 34 -4.79 -11.39 11.27
C ALA A 34 -3.39 -11.13 10.67
N ARG A 35 -3.32 -11.01 9.34
CA ARG A 35 -2.07 -10.72 8.62
C ARG A 35 -1.58 -9.30 8.85
N GLU A 36 -2.50 -8.33 8.90
CA GLU A 36 -2.19 -6.95 9.25
C GLU A 36 -1.49 -6.87 10.62
N ARG A 37 -2.09 -7.49 11.65
CA ARG A 37 -1.55 -7.51 13.01
C ARG A 37 -0.14 -8.10 13.05
N MET A 38 0.04 -9.25 12.38
CA MET A 38 1.34 -9.92 12.29
C MET A 38 2.40 -9.03 11.64
N VAL A 39 2.10 -8.43 10.48
CA VAL A 39 3.07 -7.61 9.75
C VAL A 39 3.38 -6.30 10.50
N ARG A 40 2.39 -5.67 11.12
CA ARG A 40 2.61 -4.50 11.98
C ARG A 40 3.53 -4.82 13.16
N ALA A 41 3.36 -5.98 13.80
CA ALA A 41 4.24 -6.41 14.88
C ALA A 41 5.70 -6.60 14.40
N LEU A 42 5.90 -7.18 13.21
CA LEU A 42 7.23 -7.32 12.61
C LEU A 42 7.90 -5.97 12.32
N PHE A 43 7.16 -5.01 11.74
CA PHE A 43 7.68 -3.67 11.48
C PHE A 43 8.01 -2.92 12.77
N ALA A 44 7.15 -3.03 13.79
CA ALA A 44 7.41 -2.45 15.11
C ALA A 44 8.69 -3.03 15.74
N GLY A 45 8.87 -4.34 15.72
CA GLY A 45 10.09 -5.00 16.21
C GLY A 45 11.36 -4.65 15.42
N SER A 46 11.21 -4.17 14.18
CA SER A 46 12.32 -3.75 13.30
C SER A 46 12.55 -2.23 13.28
N GLY A 47 11.80 -1.46 14.08
CA GLY A 47 11.89 0.01 14.12
C GLY A 47 11.44 0.71 12.83
N ILE A 48 10.66 0.05 11.98
CA ILE A 48 10.14 0.64 10.72
C ILE A 48 8.79 1.32 11.02
N PRO A 49 8.65 2.64 10.81
CA PRO A 49 7.40 3.34 11.06
C PRO A 49 6.30 2.92 10.07
N VAL A 50 5.19 2.40 10.57
CA VAL A 50 3.95 2.22 9.81
C VAL A 50 3.13 3.50 9.93
N VAL A 51 2.92 4.20 8.82
CA VAL A 51 2.24 5.51 8.78
C VAL A 51 0.77 5.42 8.39
N GLY A 52 0.32 4.24 7.99
CA GLY A 52 -1.07 3.99 7.60
C GLY A 52 -1.24 2.59 7.07
N GLY A 53 -2.48 2.21 6.82
CA GLY A 53 -2.84 0.91 6.31
C GLY A 53 -4.04 0.30 7.01
N GLY A 54 -4.50 -0.81 6.49
CA GLY A 54 -5.71 -1.49 6.92
C GLY A 54 -6.08 -2.60 5.97
N CYS A 55 -7.23 -3.20 6.26
CA CYS A 55 -7.85 -4.23 5.44
C CYS A 55 -9.11 -3.70 4.80
N PHE A 56 -9.13 -3.70 3.47
CA PHE A 56 -10.18 -3.07 2.67
C PHE A 56 -10.84 -4.09 1.76
N GLU A 57 -12.15 -3.94 1.55
CA GLU A 57 -12.81 -4.64 0.46
C GLU A 57 -12.25 -4.13 -0.87
N SER A 58 -11.84 -5.04 -1.75
CA SER A 58 -11.22 -4.66 -3.01
C SER A 58 -11.42 -5.68 -4.11
N THR A 59 -11.32 -5.20 -5.34
CA THR A 59 -11.15 -6.05 -6.53
C THR A 59 -9.77 -5.87 -7.16
N LEU A 60 -8.93 -5.01 -6.56
CA LEU A 60 -7.58 -4.74 -7.03
C LEU A 60 -6.69 -5.94 -6.75
N ARG A 61 -5.84 -6.27 -7.73
CA ARG A 61 -4.88 -7.35 -7.63
C ARG A 61 -3.48 -6.82 -7.88
N PHE A 62 -2.49 -7.37 -7.20
CA PHE A 62 -1.11 -6.91 -7.32
C PHE A 62 -0.19 -8.09 -7.60
N THR A 63 0.92 -7.81 -8.28
CA THR A 63 1.99 -8.80 -8.38
C THR A 63 2.43 -9.24 -6.97
N PRO A 64 2.73 -10.53 -6.75
CA PRO A 64 3.27 -10.99 -5.47
C PRO A 64 4.49 -10.17 -5.06
N PHE A 65 4.61 -9.89 -3.76
CA PHE A 65 5.82 -9.31 -3.23
C PHE A 65 6.98 -10.30 -3.42
N ARG A 66 8.08 -9.85 -4.00
CA ARG A 66 9.31 -10.62 -4.16
C ARG A 66 10.45 -9.85 -3.51
N HIS A 67 11.14 -10.48 -2.55
CA HIS A 67 12.46 -10.05 -2.14
C HIS A 67 13.42 -10.32 -3.31
N ALA A 68 13.53 -9.38 -4.25
CA ALA A 68 14.50 -9.52 -5.33
C ALA A 68 15.92 -9.32 -4.77
N GLU A 69 16.87 -10.13 -5.22
CA GLU A 69 18.29 -9.82 -5.11
C GLU A 69 18.54 -8.46 -5.77
N GLY A 70 18.80 -7.44 -4.96
CA GLY A 70 18.83 -6.04 -5.40
C GLY A 70 17.68 -5.23 -4.83
N SER A 71 17.85 -4.77 -3.59
CA SER A 71 16.94 -3.98 -2.74
C SER A 71 16.49 -2.61 -3.29
N ARG A 72 16.57 -2.36 -4.59
CA ARG A 72 16.74 -0.99 -5.11
C ARG A 72 15.76 -0.43 -6.12
N ARG A 73 14.63 -1.05 -6.48
CA ARG A 73 13.65 -0.31 -7.28
C ARG A 73 12.22 -0.54 -6.78
N VAL A 74 11.74 0.41 -5.98
CA VAL A 74 10.38 0.92 -6.15
C VAL A 74 10.22 1.20 -7.65
N ARG A 75 9.29 0.50 -8.30
CA ARG A 75 9.06 0.60 -9.75
C ARG A 75 7.72 1.22 -10.08
N HIS A 76 6.84 1.30 -9.10
CA HIS A 76 5.46 1.70 -9.27
C HIS A 76 5.11 2.74 -8.23
N PHE A 77 4.35 3.74 -8.65
CA PHE A 77 3.94 4.84 -7.80
C PHE A 77 2.42 4.89 -7.80
N TYR A 78 1.84 5.19 -6.65
CA TYR A 78 0.40 5.21 -6.45
C TYR A 78 0.00 6.41 -5.62
N THR A 79 -1.13 7.01 -5.98
CA THR A 79 -1.88 7.84 -5.05
C THR A 79 -2.83 6.94 -4.28
N ILE A 80 -2.83 7.06 -2.96
CA ILE A 80 -3.58 6.19 -2.05
C ILE A 80 -4.41 7.06 -1.10
N ARG A 81 -5.72 6.80 -1.04
CA ARG A 81 -6.61 7.37 -0.03
C ARG A 81 -7.21 6.23 0.77
N LEU A 82 -7.00 6.26 2.09
CA LEU A 82 -7.51 5.28 3.03
C LEU A 82 -8.85 5.78 3.57
N GLY A 83 -9.95 5.07 3.29
CA GLY A 83 -11.22 5.24 3.97
C GLY A 83 -11.37 4.29 5.15
N GLU A 84 -12.56 4.21 5.74
CA GLU A 84 -12.83 3.28 6.86
C GLU A 84 -12.92 1.82 6.38
N GLU A 85 -13.60 1.56 5.26
CA GLU A 85 -13.83 0.21 4.73
C GLU A 85 -13.30 0.00 3.31
N ARG A 86 -12.97 1.09 2.63
CA ARG A 86 -12.54 1.10 1.21
C ARG A 86 -11.23 1.83 1.07
N VAL A 87 -10.48 1.46 0.03
CA VAL A 87 -9.25 2.14 -0.36
C VAL A 87 -9.34 2.55 -1.82
N GLU A 88 -8.95 3.78 -2.11
CA GLU A 88 -8.73 4.25 -3.46
C GLU A 88 -7.22 4.15 -3.77
N ILE A 89 -6.87 3.42 -4.83
CA ILE A 89 -5.48 3.27 -5.28
C ILE A 89 -5.45 3.52 -6.77
N LEU A 90 -4.77 4.59 -7.18
CA LEU A 90 -4.59 4.93 -8.59
C LEU A 90 -3.10 4.92 -8.94
N PRO A 91 -2.71 4.33 -10.08
CA PRO A 91 -1.32 4.38 -10.54
C PRO A 91 -0.94 5.80 -10.95
N ALA A 92 0.25 6.22 -10.55
CA ALA A 92 0.88 7.45 -11.02
C ALA A 92 1.98 7.14 -12.03
N ARG A 93 2.21 8.06 -12.97
CA ARG A 93 3.21 7.92 -14.04
C ARG A 93 4.62 7.82 -13.48
N ASP A 94 4.92 8.65 -12.50
CA ASP A 94 6.22 8.80 -11.87
C ASP A 94 6.08 9.40 -10.46
N TRP A 95 7.17 9.41 -9.70
CA TRP A 95 7.18 9.95 -8.34
C TRP A 95 6.77 11.42 -8.26
N ALA A 96 7.20 12.25 -9.21
CA ALA A 96 6.93 13.68 -9.21
C ALA A 96 5.43 13.98 -9.43
N SER A 97 4.78 13.29 -10.36
CA SER A 97 3.34 13.38 -10.62
C SER A 97 2.52 12.92 -9.41
N CYS A 98 2.97 11.86 -8.75
CA CYS A 98 2.37 11.34 -7.52
C CYS A 98 2.46 12.34 -6.36
N LEU A 99 3.65 12.90 -6.08
CA LEU A 99 3.83 13.92 -5.04
C LEU A 99 3.03 15.18 -5.34
N ARG A 100 2.96 15.60 -6.60
CA ARG A 100 2.16 16.76 -7.01
C ARG A 100 0.67 16.53 -6.73
N ALA A 101 0.14 15.34 -7.06
CA ALA A 101 -1.25 15.01 -6.78
C ALA A 101 -1.55 15.05 -5.28
N ALA A 102 -0.71 14.43 -4.45
CA ALA A 102 -0.84 14.47 -2.99
C ALA A 102 -0.77 15.91 -2.43
N ARG A 103 0.11 16.76 -2.96
CA ARG A 103 0.24 18.16 -2.51
C ARG A 103 -0.95 19.05 -2.90
N LEU A 104 -1.58 18.75 -4.04
CA LEU A 104 -2.72 19.53 -4.54
C LEU A 104 -4.07 19.02 -4.02
N ASP A 105 -4.07 17.95 -3.24
CA ASP A 105 -5.28 17.39 -2.67
C ASP A 105 -5.88 18.34 -1.61
N PRO A 106 -7.10 18.86 -1.82
CA PRO A 106 -7.70 19.82 -0.89
C PRO A 106 -8.04 19.21 0.47
N ALA A 107 -8.31 17.89 0.51
CA ALA A 107 -8.61 17.17 1.75
C ALA A 107 -7.36 16.88 2.59
N GLY A 108 -6.18 16.87 1.96
CA GLY A 108 -4.90 16.59 2.61
C GLY A 108 -4.73 15.12 3.05
N ASP A 109 -5.56 14.21 2.53
CA ASP A 109 -5.59 12.79 2.90
C ASP A 109 -5.06 11.87 1.79
N LEU A 110 -4.78 12.42 0.60
CA LEU A 110 -4.16 11.69 -0.50
C LEU A 110 -2.66 11.49 -0.25
N LEU A 111 -2.24 10.24 -0.15
CA LEU A 111 -0.84 9.86 0.05
C LEU A 111 -0.18 9.48 -1.28
N CYS A 112 1.06 9.92 -1.47
CA CYS A 112 1.90 9.42 -2.54
C CYS A 112 2.80 8.30 -2.01
N ALA A 113 2.74 7.11 -2.60
CA ALA A 113 3.52 5.96 -2.17
C ALA A 113 4.20 5.22 -3.33
N GLY A 114 5.42 4.75 -3.07
CA GLY A 114 6.16 3.84 -3.94
C GLY A 114 5.88 2.37 -3.60
N SER A 115 5.90 1.47 -4.58
CA SER A 115 5.86 0.02 -4.34
C SER A 115 6.78 -0.76 -5.28
N ALA A 116 7.20 -1.93 -4.80
CA ALA A 116 7.79 -2.98 -5.64
C ALA A 116 6.72 -3.76 -6.42
N GLN A 117 5.44 -3.64 -6.03
CA GLN A 117 4.33 -4.38 -6.63
C GLN A 117 3.62 -3.56 -7.70
N ARG A 118 3.22 -4.23 -8.78
CA ARG A 118 2.45 -3.64 -9.89
C ARG A 118 0.98 -4.02 -9.77
N LEU A 119 0.09 -3.05 -9.97
CA LEU A 119 -1.33 -3.31 -10.13
C LEU A 119 -1.57 -4.18 -11.38
N LEU A 120 -2.29 -5.28 -11.20
CA LEU A 120 -2.74 -6.20 -12.22
C LEU A 120 -4.18 -5.81 -12.59
N ARG A 121 -4.41 -5.56 -13.88
CA ARG A 121 -5.75 -5.27 -14.41
C ARG A 121 -6.65 -6.49 -14.29
#